data_AF-A0A8R1I1E6-F1
#
_entry.id   AF-A0A8R1I1E6-F1
#
_cell.length_a   1.000
_cell.length_b   1.000
_cell.length_c   1.000
_cell.angle_alpha   90.00
_cell.angle_beta   90.00
_cell.angle_gamma   90.00
#
_symmetry.space_group_name_H-M   'P 1'
#
loop_
_entity.id
_entity.type
_entity.pdbx_description
1 polymer ?
#
loop_
_entity_poly.entity_id
_entity_poly.type
_entity_poly.pdbx_seq_one_letter_code
_entity_poly.pdbx_strand_id
1 'polypeptide(L)'
;MECREALEQEVKRHRCWKSKSVKKMNFDNIETSTSIQYVLESYTEARSVSEATEAANFSGLEEPSCSMMSSLSPWDFEVIPSQNFVDQVRIFEMPGSSQVNPCSACNSVGTIHCFNCRGYGTDKCSFCRGTGMKSGVAHPAVYTHPMIATFPHADISRGYSSSSTAMVRHGGSGSGSNTYGIGTPMHFMSKTGVPPPGIGTHDLCYMCHGRGIKECHQCKGGGKKPCTSCSGTGSIKNYTRIKVYFKNSRSEHYTTCEVPEKLLLGAEGKLIFDEEADYVAPISKYPQEDVNKISRQFCEQHLQKCMGVCRVIRMHLLFLTAATLIVNIGKIGSIFINGTGCGTTKMCLFRPRGCDPNLDCTIGVALSIVGPNQMNVQMVAATIVPPVQQQYIAIAFSHDKLMGNDSVSECVISNMGEFVGYEPEVYLSYNKGKSNDRVFLNDDEHAEMFTNLAGEVVDNRLVCEFTQQVMPQIDNKNGLVWNLNSPFYLMAATGSAQPDEVNVHELNRDSHSFPITSTETINPKSFANNNLN
;
A
#
# COMPACT_ATOMS: atom_id res chain seq x y z
N MET A 1 -28.22 12.70 6.81
CA MET A 1 -28.27 12.62 5.33
C MET A 1 -26.93 12.15 4.74
N GLU A 2 -25.80 12.38 5.42
CA GLU A 2 -24.45 12.08 4.92
C GLU A 2 -24.04 10.58 4.95
N CYS A 3 -24.51 9.78 5.91
CA CYS A 3 -24.07 8.36 6.04
C CYS A 3 -24.46 7.48 4.84
N ARG A 4 -25.66 7.68 4.28
CA ARG A 4 -26.15 6.86 3.15
C ARG A 4 -25.34 7.14 1.89
N GLU A 5 -24.97 8.39 1.65
CA GLU A 5 -24.14 8.79 0.51
C GLU A 5 -22.72 8.23 0.63
N ALA A 6 -22.12 8.29 1.83
CA ALA A 6 -20.82 7.67 2.10
C ALA A 6 -20.84 6.15 1.87
N LEU A 7 -21.89 5.46 2.34
CA LEU A 7 -22.06 4.03 2.12
C LEU A 7 -22.27 3.69 0.63
N GLU A 8 -23.04 4.50 -0.11
CA GLU A 8 -23.19 4.33 -1.56
C GLU A 8 -21.87 4.50 -2.33
N GLN A 9 -20.99 5.39 -1.88
CA GLN A 9 -19.65 5.54 -2.47
C GLN A 9 -18.77 4.30 -2.20
N GLU A 10 -18.80 3.78 -0.98
CA GLU A 10 -18.01 2.59 -0.62
C GLU A 10 -18.51 1.34 -1.38
N VAL A 11 -19.83 1.19 -1.53
CA VAL A 11 -20.44 0.10 -2.31
C VAL A 11 -20.00 0.12 -3.77
N LYS A 12 -19.76 1.30 -4.36
CA LYS A 12 -19.20 1.40 -5.73
C LYS A 12 -17.75 0.91 -5.83
N ARG A 13 -17.00 0.90 -4.73
CA ARG A 13 -15.61 0.40 -4.69
C ARG A 13 -15.55 -1.13 -4.58
N HIS A 14 -16.61 -1.78 -4.10
CA HIS A 14 -16.67 -3.23 -3.92
C HIS A 14 -17.51 -3.91 -5.01
N ARG A 15 -16.86 -4.74 -5.83
CA ARG A 15 -17.45 -5.37 -7.03
C ARG A 15 -18.66 -6.26 -6.75
N CYS A 16 -18.77 -6.80 -5.53
CA CYS A 16 -19.81 -7.75 -5.13
C CYS A 16 -20.98 -7.09 -4.38
N TRP A 17 -20.92 -5.80 -4.08
CA TRP A 17 -21.93 -5.13 -3.26
C TRP A 17 -23.00 -4.49 -4.14
N LYS A 18 -24.29 -4.79 -3.88
CA LYS A 18 -25.41 -4.29 -4.67
C LYS A 18 -25.91 -2.95 -4.12
N SER A 19 -25.88 -1.88 -4.93
CA SER A 19 -26.38 -0.56 -4.53
C SER A 19 -27.88 -0.54 -4.15
N LYS A 20 -28.67 -1.50 -4.65
CA LYS A 20 -30.09 -1.65 -4.29
C LYS A 20 -30.28 -1.98 -2.80
N SER A 21 -29.32 -2.69 -2.19
CA SER A 21 -29.36 -3.04 -0.76
C SER A 21 -29.19 -1.81 0.13
N VAL A 22 -28.27 -0.90 -0.22
CA VAL A 22 -28.01 0.36 0.52
C VAL A 22 -29.21 1.29 0.54
N LYS A 23 -29.95 1.35 -0.59
CA LYS A 23 -31.15 2.19 -0.71
C LYS A 23 -32.32 1.69 0.13
N LYS A 24 -32.41 0.37 0.35
CA LYS A 24 -33.44 -0.29 1.16
C LYS A 24 -33.04 -0.49 2.62
N MET A 25 -31.78 -0.20 2.97
CA MET A 25 -31.24 -0.37 4.31
C MET A 25 -31.78 0.73 5.24
N ASN A 26 -32.33 0.31 6.37
CA ASN A 26 -32.71 1.18 7.47
C ASN A 26 -31.53 1.29 8.46
N PHE A 27 -31.31 2.50 8.97
CA PHE A 27 -30.30 2.76 9.99
C PHE A 27 -31.02 2.84 11.34
N ASP A 28 -30.73 1.92 12.24
CA ASP A 28 -31.42 1.81 13.54
C ASP A 28 -30.87 2.82 14.54
N ASN A 29 -29.55 2.86 14.70
CA ASN A 29 -28.87 3.83 15.54
C ASN A 29 -27.62 4.37 14.83
N ILE A 30 -27.39 5.67 14.95
CA ILE A 30 -26.18 6.33 14.46
C ILE A 30 -25.45 6.87 15.68
N GLU A 31 -24.38 6.19 16.06
CA GLU A 31 -23.54 6.60 17.16
C GLU A 31 -22.33 7.37 16.61
N THR A 32 -21.94 8.41 17.31
CA THR A 32 -20.74 9.18 16.95
C THR A 32 -19.62 8.74 17.88
N SER A 33 -18.59 8.12 17.31
CA SER A 33 -17.34 7.84 18.01
C SER A 33 -16.33 8.89 17.60
N THR A 34 -15.74 9.58 18.57
CA THR A 34 -14.67 10.53 18.33
C THR A 34 -13.34 9.89 18.74
N SER A 35 -12.37 9.91 17.83
CA SER A 35 -10.98 9.61 18.14
C SER A 35 -10.16 10.88 17.95
N ILE A 36 -9.16 11.05 18.82
CA ILE A 36 -8.22 12.15 18.74
C ILE A 36 -6.93 11.60 18.15
N GLN A 37 -6.51 12.18 17.03
CA GLN A 37 -5.18 11.99 16.47
C GLN A 37 -4.23 12.99 17.12
N TYR A 38 -3.30 12.47 17.90
CA TYR A 38 -2.16 13.21 18.44
C TYR A 38 -0.99 13.08 17.47
N VAL A 39 -0.47 14.19 16.98
CA VAL A 39 0.72 14.20 16.10
C VAL A 39 1.79 15.08 16.72
N LEU A 40 2.99 14.51 16.88
CA LEU A 40 4.18 15.25 17.26
C LEU A 40 5.21 15.17 16.14
N GLU A 41 5.55 16.32 15.60
CA GLU A 41 6.63 16.49 14.65
C GLU A 41 7.82 17.13 15.34
N SER A 42 9.01 16.57 15.13
CA SER A 42 10.26 17.16 15.60
C SER A 42 11.20 17.35 14.44
N TYR A 43 11.45 18.62 14.13
CA TYR A 43 12.40 19.03 13.13
C TYR A 43 13.78 19.12 13.77
N THR A 44 14.71 18.33 13.23
CA THR A 44 16.03 18.12 13.80
C THR A 44 17.11 18.54 12.83
N GLU A 45 18.21 19.03 13.37
CA GLU A 45 19.42 19.40 12.65
C GLU A 45 20.57 18.50 13.09
N ALA A 46 21.21 17.83 12.13
CA ALA A 46 22.46 17.10 12.33
C ALA A 46 23.52 17.64 11.36
N ARG A 47 24.78 17.73 11.81
CA ARG A 47 25.88 18.21 10.97
C ARG A 47 26.96 17.13 10.84
N SER A 48 27.50 16.97 9.64
CA SER A 48 28.69 16.16 9.39
C SER A 48 29.75 17.00 8.69
N VAL A 49 31.00 16.75 9.04
CA VAL A 49 32.17 17.49 8.54
C VAL A 49 33.08 16.55 7.76
N SER A 50 33.59 17.03 6.64
CA SER A 50 34.59 16.31 5.83
C SER A 50 35.54 17.30 5.18
N GLU A 51 36.79 16.91 4.98
CA GLU A 51 37.73 17.69 4.18
C GLU A 51 37.41 17.55 2.69
N ALA A 52 37.50 18.66 1.95
CA ALA A 52 37.31 18.70 0.51
C ALA A 52 38.45 19.48 -0.17
N THR A 53 38.75 19.08 -1.41
CA THR A 53 39.81 19.68 -2.23
C THR A 53 39.26 20.05 -3.60
N GLU A 54 39.55 21.25 -4.06
CA GLU A 54 39.22 21.73 -5.40
C GLU A 54 40.40 22.45 -6.07
N ALA A 55 40.33 22.67 -7.38
CA ALA A 55 41.34 23.45 -8.09
C ALA A 55 41.29 24.91 -7.64
N ALA A 56 42.44 25.48 -7.26
CA ALA A 56 42.48 26.88 -6.82
C ALA A 56 42.11 27.81 -7.99
N ASN A 57 41.05 28.59 -7.83
CA ASN A 57 40.65 29.61 -8.80
C ASN A 57 41.05 30.99 -8.29
N PHE A 58 42.00 31.64 -8.98
CA PHE A 58 42.56 32.93 -8.57
C PHE A 58 41.73 34.15 -9.01
N SER A 59 40.58 33.93 -9.65
CA SER A 59 39.72 35.00 -10.20
C SER A 59 38.70 35.58 -9.22
N GLY A 60 38.78 35.24 -7.93
CA GLY A 60 37.85 35.70 -6.90
C GLY A 60 38.39 35.68 -5.47
N LEU A 61 39.70 35.92 -5.29
CA LEU A 61 40.27 36.12 -3.95
C LEU A 61 39.94 37.54 -3.47
N GLU A 62 38.86 37.68 -2.70
CA GLU A 62 38.81 38.75 -1.69
C GLU A 62 39.90 38.49 -0.64
N GLU A 63 40.44 39.58 -0.10
CA GLU A 63 41.69 39.62 0.65
C GLU A 63 41.82 38.57 1.78
N PRO A 64 43.06 38.13 2.09
CA PRO A 64 43.29 37.29 3.24
C PRO A 64 43.13 38.13 4.52
N SER A 65 42.02 37.98 5.23
CA SER A 65 42.00 38.34 6.65
C SER A 65 42.88 37.34 7.40
N CYS A 66 44.15 37.71 7.50
CA CYS A 66 45.11 37.02 8.32
C CYS A 66 44.73 37.21 9.80
N SER A 67 44.96 36.16 10.58
CA SER A 67 44.97 36.08 12.05
C SER A 67 43.62 35.89 12.77
N MET A 68 43.59 34.80 13.55
CA MET A 68 42.61 34.40 14.57
C MET A 68 41.35 33.67 14.09
N MET A 69 41.42 32.34 13.96
CA MET A 69 40.32 31.46 14.40
C MET A 69 40.82 30.01 14.48
N SER A 70 41.69 29.79 15.46
CA SER A 70 41.78 28.49 16.10
C SER A 70 40.39 28.17 16.68
N SER A 71 39.82 27.03 16.31
CA SER A 71 38.64 26.40 16.91
C SER A 71 37.24 27.01 16.67
N LEU A 72 36.85 27.33 15.43
CA LEU A 72 35.42 27.36 15.12
C LEU A 72 34.86 25.93 15.10
N SER A 73 33.83 25.69 15.90
CA SER A 73 33.02 24.48 15.86
C SER A 73 32.07 24.52 14.66
N PRO A 74 31.76 23.37 14.05
CA PRO A 74 30.72 23.25 13.04
C PRO A 74 29.33 23.70 13.50
N TRP A 75 29.13 24.01 14.78
CA TRP A 75 27.86 24.45 15.38
C TRP A 75 27.81 25.94 15.72
N ASP A 76 28.92 26.69 15.53
CA ASP A 76 29.02 28.11 15.93
C ASP A 76 28.28 29.08 15.01
N PHE A 77 27.82 28.60 13.86
CA PHE A 77 27.04 29.38 12.90
C PHE A 77 25.62 28.80 12.76
N GLU A 78 24.65 29.68 12.64
CA GLU A 78 23.25 29.29 12.41
C GLU A 78 23.02 28.97 10.93
N VAL A 79 22.29 27.90 10.65
CA VAL A 79 21.91 27.50 9.29
C VAL A 79 20.40 27.46 9.21
N ILE A 80 19.83 28.40 8.46
CA ILE A 80 18.37 28.51 8.35
C ILE A 80 17.87 27.54 7.27
N PRO A 81 16.91 26.65 7.57
CA PRO A 81 16.26 25.79 6.58
C PRO A 81 15.46 26.61 5.55
N SER A 82 15.27 26.14 4.31
CA SER A 82 14.39 26.86 3.35
C SER A 82 12.91 26.77 3.71
N GLN A 83 12.50 25.63 4.27
CA GLN A 83 11.15 25.36 4.72
C GLN A 83 11.23 24.47 5.96
N ASN A 84 10.35 24.73 6.93
CA ASN A 84 10.29 23.96 8.18
C ASN A 84 9.56 22.65 7.95
N PHE A 85 9.88 21.62 8.74
CA PHE A 85 9.25 20.28 8.69
C PHE A 85 9.40 19.53 7.36
N VAL A 86 10.36 19.92 6.51
CA VAL A 86 10.69 19.24 5.25
C VAL A 86 12.12 18.74 5.29
N ASP A 87 12.31 17.46 4.95
CA ASP A 87 13.62 16.84 4.86
C ASP A 87 14.46 17.52 3.77
N GLN A 88 15.64 18.02 4.17
CA GLN A 88 16.54 18.69 3.24
C GLN A 88 17.99 18.58 3.69
N VAL A 89 18.89 18.71 2.72
CA VAL A 89 20.32 18.64 2.95
C VAL A 89 20.98 19.88 2.36
N ARG A 90 21.72 20.61 3.19
CA ARG A 90 22.50 21.77 2.76
C ARG A 90 23.99 21.48 2.86
N ILE A 91 24.73 21.94 1.86
CA ILE A 91 26.17 21.72 1.77
C ILE A 91 26.83 23.05 1.45
N PHE A 92 27.82 23.43 2.25
CA PHE A 92 28.60 24.65 2.04
C PHE A 92 30.02 24.52 2.60
N GLU A 93 30.87 25.44 2.20
CA GLU A 93 32.22 25.62 2.73
C GLU A 93 32.16 26.33 4.08
N MET A 94 32.85 25.78 5.09
CA MET A 94 32.96 26.44 6.39
C MET A 94 33.71 27.77 6.22
N PRO A 95 33.14 28.91 6.65
CA PRO A 95 33.79 30.22 6.54
C PRO A 95 35.18 30.22 7.16
N GLY A 96 36.16 30.79 6.44
CA GLY A 96 37.56 30.88 6.90
C GLY A 96 38.32 29.55 6.94
N SER A 97 37.74 28.44 6.49
CA SER A 97 38.40 27.13 6.50
C SER A 97 39.28 26.84 5.28
N SER A 98 39.24 27.72 4.26
CA SER A 98 39.99 27.50 3.04
C SER A 98 41.46 27.84 3.16
N GLN A 99 42.29 26.94 2.64
CA GLN A 99 43.71 27.12 2.51
C GLN A 99 44.17 26.69 1.12
N VAL A 100 44.96 27.56 0.47
CA VAL A 100 45.59 27.23 -0.81
C VAL A 100 46.91 26.53 -0.55
N ASN A 101 47.04 25.32 -1.10
CA ASN A 101 48.20 24.44 -0.94
C ASN A 101 48.80 24.06 -2.30
N PRO A 102 50.11 23.77 -2.36
CA PRO A 102 50.74 23.28 -3.59
C PRO A 102 50.15 21.95 -4.03
N CYS A 103 49.89 21.78 -5.33
CA CYS A 103 49.35 20.53 -5.86
C CYS A 103 50.43 19.45 -5.86
N SER A 104 50.32 18.47 -4.95
CA SER A 104 51.23 17.32 -4.85
C SER A 104 51.20 16.42 -6.09
N ALA A 105 50.05 16.27 -6.74
CA ALA A 105 49.90 15.41 -7.92
C ALA A 105 50.72 15.88 -9.14
N CYS A 106 51.07 17.17 -9.22
CA CYS A 106 51.91 17.72 -10.28
C CYS A 106 53.13 18.50 -9.75
N ASN A 107 53.43 18.40 -8.45
CA ASN A 107 54.48 19.18 -7.78
C ASN A 107 54.46 20.68 -8.15
N SER A 108 53.26 21.27 -8.11
CA SER A 108 53.01 22.68 -8.47
C SER A 108 53.29 23.08 -9.93
N VAL A 109 53.55 22.13 -10.82
CA VAL A 109 53.82 22.41 -12.25
C VAL A 109 52.54 22.72 -13.02
N GLY A 110 51.37 22.28 -12.54
CA GLY A 110 50.08 22.45 -13.21
C GLY A 110 49.88 21.53 -14.42
N THR A 111 50.92 20.85 -14.90
CA THR A 111 50.84 19.88 -15.99
C THR A 111 51.40 18.53 -15.59
N ILE A 112 50.82 17.46 -16.14
CA ILE A 112 51.30 16.09 -16.01
C ILE A 112 51.69 15.55 -17.38
N HIS A 113 52.61 14.59 -17.41
CA HIS A 113 52.96 13.93 -18.67
C HIS A 113 51.73 13.21 -19.23
N CYS A 114 51.55 13.23 -20.55
CA CYS A 114 50.49 12.47 -21.17
C CYS A 114 50.77 10.98 -21.00
N PHE A 115 49.88 10.26 -20.31
CA PHE A 115 50.03 8.82 -20.05
C PHE A 115 50.15 8.01 -21.35
N ASN A 116 49.38 8.37 -22.38
CA ASN A 116 49.32 7.64 -23.65
C ASN A 116 50.65 7.66 -24.43
N CYS A 117 51.28 8.84 -24.54
CA CYS A 117 52.56 8.99 -25.23
C CYS A 117 53.74 9.08 -24.26
N ARG A 118 53.54 8.84 -22.96
CA ARG A 118 54.58 8.90 -21.92
C ARG A 118 55.43 10.19 -21.94
N GLY A 119 54.83 11.31 -22.31
CA GLY A 119 55.53 12.60 -22.39
C GLY A 119 56.13 12.95 -23.77
N TYR A 120 56.13 12.03 -24.75
CA TYR A 120 56.81 12.25 -26.04
C TYR A 120 56.07 13.16 -27.02
N GLY A 121 54.77 13.41 -26.80
CA GLY A 121 53.94 14.17 -27.74
C GLY A 121 53.60 13.44 -29.04
N THR A 122 54.25 12.32 -29.32
CA THR A 122 54.07 11.52 -30.53
C THR A 122 53.82 10.06 -30.20
N ASP A 123 53.02 9.40 -31.05
CA ASP A 123 52.75 7.97 -30.99
C ASP A 123 53.43 7.26 -32.16
N LYS A 124 53.85 6.02 -31.94
CA LYS A 124 54.37 5.16 -33.01
C LYS A 124 53.31 4.99 -34.10
N CYS A 125 53.69 5.16 -35.37
CA CYS A 125 52.76 4.88 -36.47
C CYS A 125 52.45 3.37 -36.45
N SER A 126 51.18 3.03 -36.25
CA SER A 126 50.71 1.64 -36.21
C SER A 126 50.84 0.96 -37.57
N PHE A 127 50.70 1.72 -38.67
CA PHE A 127 50.71 1.20 -40.03
C PHE A 127 52.08 0.66 -40.44
N CYS A 128 53.15 1.42 -40.23
CA CYS A 128 54.52 0.99 -40.53
C CYS A 128 55.29 0.46 -39.31
N ARG A 129 54.64 0.37 -38.15
CA ARG A 129 55.28 0.01 -36.87
C ARG A 129 56.59 0.75 -36.64
N GLY A 130 56.59 2.06 -36.89
CA GLY A 130 57.75 2.92 -36.68
C GLY A 130 58.71 3.01 -37.85
N THR A 131 58.76 2.07 -38.80
CA THR A 131 59.83 2.05 -39.81
C THR A 131 59.78 3.24 -40.78
N GLY A 132 58.61 3.88 -40.93
CA GLY A 132 58.38 4.91 -41.94
C GLY A 132 58.23 4.35 -43.35
N MET A 133 58.32 3.04 -43.56
CA MET A 133 58.24 2.40 -44.88
C MET A 133 56.90 1.68 -45.10
N LYS A 134 56.51 1.49 -46.36
CA LYS A 134 55.34 0.68 -46.74
C LYS A 134 55.59 -0.81 -46.45
N SER A 135 54.55 -1.52 -46.00
CA SER A 135 54.64 -2.97 -45.70
C SER A 135 55.10 -3.77 -46.92
N GLY A 136 56.06 -4.69 -46.71
CA GLY A 136 56.60 -5.56 -47.76
C GLY A 136 57.80 -4.99 -48.51
N VAL A 137 58.17 -3.73 -48.29
CA VAL A 137 59.40 -3.15 -48.87
C VAL A 137 60.58 -3.50 -47.95
N ALA A 138 61.35 -4.53 -48.33
CA ALA A 138 62.62 -4.85 -47.69
C ALA A 138 63.69 -3.88 -48.19
N HIS A 139 64.35 -3.16 -47.28
CA HIS A 139 65.37 -2.19 -47.67
C HIS A 139 66.76 -2.65 -47.27
N PRO A 140 67.69 -2.85 -48.23
CA PRO A 140 69.08 -3.16 -47.92
C PRO A 140 69.75 -2.07 -47.06
N ALA A 141 69.46 -0.79 -47.30
CA ALA A 141 70.11 0.29 -46.56
C ALA A 141 69.62 0.48 -45.11
N VAL A 142 68.56 -0.23 -44.67
CA VAL A 142 68.21 -0.30 -43.25
C VAL A 142 69.16 -1.24 -42.49
N TYR A 143 69.84 -2.15 -43.20
CA TYR A 143 70.83 -3.07 -42.64
C TYR A 143 72.29 -2.70 -42.99
N THR A 144 72.54 -1.96 -44.08
CA THR A 144 73.90 -1.80 -44.62
C THR A 144 74.45 -0.38 -44.71
N HIS A 145 73.69 0.68 -44.38
CA HIS A 145 74.23 2.05 -44.41
C HIS A 145 74.58 2.57 -43.00
N PRO A 146 75.84 2.95 -42.73
CA PRO A 146 76.27 3.46 -41.41
C PRO A 146 75.55 4.75 -40.95
N MET A 147 74.88 5.45 -41.88
CA MET A 147 74.13 6.70 -41.64
C MET A 147 72.64 6.46 -41.32
N ILE A 148 72.16 5.22 -41.48
CA ILE A 148 70.82 4.75 -41.06
C ILE A 148 70.97 3.85 -39.81
N ALA A 149 72.19 3.75 -39.26
CA ALA A 149 72.53 2.90 -38.14
C ALA A 149 71.73 3.25 -36.87
N THR A 150 71.44 2.20 -36.10
CA THR A 150 70.91 2.28 -34.74
C THR A 150 71.77 3.21 -33.89
N PHE A 151 71.28 4.39 -33.54
CA PHE A 151 72.03 5.31 -32.68
C PHE A 151 71.95 4.84 -31.22
N PRO A 152 73.07 4.44 -30.58
CA PRO A 152 73.12 4.25 -29.14
C PRO A 152 72.92 5.63 -28.50
N HIS A 153 71.93 5.76 -27.62
CA HIS A 153 71.63 7.01 -26.91
C HIS A 153 71.01 8.12 -27.78
N ALA A 154 69.95 7.80 -28.52
CA ALA A 154 69.04 8.86 -28.97
C ALA A 154 68.46 9.58 -27.74
N ASP A 155 68.79 10.86 -27.57
CA ASP A 155 68.41 11.67 -26.39
C ASP A 155 66.89 11.70 -26.22
N ILE A 156 66.41 10.97 -25.22
CA ILE A 156 64.99 10.76 -24.90
C ILE A 156 64.33 12.08 -24.44
N SER A 157 65.13 13.05 -23.99
CA SER A 157 64.66 14.31 -23.40
C SER A 157 64.39 15.41 -24.44
N ARG A 158 65.00 15.31 -25.63
CA ARG A 158 64.80 16.23 -26.75
C ARG A 158 64.05 15.52 -27.87
N GLY A 159 62.75 15.36 -27.68
CA GLY A 159 61.82 15.03 -28.77
C GLY A 159 61.81 16.14 -29.81
N TYR A 160 62.79 16.16 -30.71
CA TYR A 160 62.74 17.00 -31.89
C TYR A 160 61.59 16.49 -32.76
N SER A 161 60.52 17.27 -32.85
CA SER A 161 59.41 17.11 -33.79
C SER A 161 59.90 16.93 -35.25
N SER A 162 61.13 17.33 -35.56
CA SER A 162 61.77 17.21 -36.86
C SER A 162 62.57 15.92 -37.09
N SER A 163 62.98 15.19 -36.04
CA SER A 163 63.99 14.14 -36.21
C SER A 163 63.47 12.85 -36.82
N SER A 164 62.15 12.62 -36.90
CA SER A 164 61.58 11.47 -37.61
C SER A 164 62.23 10.12 -37.23
N THR A 165 62.76 9.95 -36.02
CA THR A 165 63.48 8.73 -35.63
C THR A 165 62.52 7.76 -34.94
N ALA A 166 62.52 6.50 -35.35
CA ALA A 166 61.68 5.48 -34.75
C ALA A 166 62.40 4.85 -33.56
N MET A 167 61.86 4.99 -32.35
CA MET A 167 62.46 4.38 -31.17
C MET A 167 61.99 2.93 -31.01
N VAL A 168 62.95 2.00 -30.86
CA VAL A 168 62.68 0.60 -30.51
C VAL A 168 63.15 0.35 -29.08
N ARG A 169 62.24 -0.12 -28.22
CA ARG A 169 62.59 -0.64 -26.89
C ARG A 169 62.62 -2.15 -26.95
N HIS A 170 63.75 -2.76 -26.57
CA HIS A 170 63.77 -4.20 -26.28
C HIS A 170 62.98 -4.45 -24.99
N GLY A 171 62.03 -5.39 -25.05
CA GLY A 171 61.25 -5.83 -23.91
C GLY A 171 62.11 -6.64 -22.94
N GLY A 172 62.83 -5.95 -22.07
CA GLY A 172 63.55 -6.53 -20.94
C GLY A 172 63.28 -5.69 -19.70
N SER A 173 62.70 -6.32 -18.68
CA SER A 173 62.37 -5.75 -17.38
C SER A 173 63.66 -5.45 -16.61
N GLY A 174 64.30 -4.31 -16.87
CA GLY A 174 65.52 -3.91 -16.16
C GLY A 174 65.89 -2.47 -16.44
N SER A 175 66.43 -1.78 -15.43
CA SER A 175 66.72 -0.33 -15.37
C SER A 175 67.80 0.18 -16.34
N GLY A 176 68.09 -0.55 -17.42
CA GLY A 176 69.05 -0.20 -18.48
C GLY A 176 68.47 -0.49 -19.85
N SER A 177 67.32 0.11 -20.19
CA SER A 177 66.76 -0.01 -21.55
C SER A 177 67.57 0.88 -22.50
N ASN A 178 68.61 0.32 -23.11
CA ASN A 178 69.28 0.98 -24.22
C ASN A 178 68.25 1.13 -25.36
N THR A 179 67.77 2.36 -25.51
CA THR A 179 66.84 2.73 -26.58
C THR A 179 67.69 3.14 -27.77
N TYR A 180 67.54 2.41 -28.89
CA TYR A 180 68.23 2.74 -30.12
C TYR A 180 67.22 3.33 -31.12
N GLY A 181 67.60 4.44 -31.73
CA GLY A 181 66.81 5.05 -32.80
C GLY A 181 67.09 4.34 -34.12
N ILE A 182 66.05 3.82 -34.79
CA ILE A 182 66.15 3.40 -36.19
C ILE A 182 65.92 4.65 -37.06
N GLY A 183 66.89 4.98 -37.90
CA GLY A 183 66.75 6.06 -38.87
C GLY A 183 65.60 5.74 -39.84
N THR A 184 64.56 6.57 -39.87
CA THR A 184 63.52 6.48 -40.92
C THR A 184 64.02 7.19 -42.18
N PRO A 185 63.39 6.97 -43.35
CA PRO A 185 63.72 7.71 -44.56
C PRO A 185 63.67 9.24 -44.38
N MET A 186 62.73 9.74 -43.58
CA MET A 186 62.63 11.18 -43.27
C MET A 186 63.72 11.65 -42.30
N HIS A 187 64.17 10.81 -41.38
CA HIS A 187 65.32 11.11 -40.54
C HIS A 187 66.59 11.28 -41.40
N PHE A 188 66.82 10.33 -42.30
CA PHE A 188 67.95 10.38 -43.23
C PHE A 188 67.89 11.65 -44.08
N MET A 189 66.75 11.91 -44.72
CA MET A 189 66.55 13.11 -45.54
C MET A 189 66.73 14.41 -44.74
N SER A 190 66.32 14.46 -43.46
CA SER A 190 66.55 15.61 -42.59
C SER A 190 68.02 15.87 -42.25
N LYS A 191 68.86 14.83 -42.30
CA LYS A 191 70.29 14.92 -41.98
C LYS A 191 71.17 15.12 -43.21
N THR A 192 70.81 14.52 -44.34
CA THR A 192 71.60 14.56 -45.58
C THR A 192 71.10 15.58 -46.59
N GLY A 193 69.86 16.07 -46.44
CA GLY A 193 69.22 16.98 -47.41
C GLY A 193 68.77 16.30 -48.71
N VAL A 194 68.98 14.99 -48.84
CA VAL A 194 68.65 14.20 -50.04
C VAL A 194 67.93 12.90 -49.67
N PRO A 195 67.00 12.39 -50.51
CA PRO A 195 66.34 11.12 -50.24
C PRO A 195 67.34 9.96 -50.27
N PRO A 196 67.10 8.88 -49.49
CA PRO A 196 67.95 7.69 -49.54
C PRO A 196 68.06 7.13 -50.98
N PRO A 197 69.26 6.75 -51.45
CA PRO A 197 69.44 6.20 -52.79
C PRO A 197 68.56 4.96 -53.01
N GLY A 198 67.79 4.95 -54.09
CA GLY A 198 66.92 3.82 -54.46
C GLY A 198 65.57 3.77 -53.72
N ILE A 199 65.21 4.77 -52.92
CA ILE A 199 63.87 4.90 -52.30
C ILE A 199 63.12 6.07 -52.93
N GLY A 200 61.95 5.79 -53.51
CA GLY A 200 61.02 6.82 -53.97
C GLY A 200 60.01 7.22 -52.91
N THR A 201 59.29 8.33 -53.15
CA THR A 201 58.17 8.77 -52.29
C THR A 201 57.05 7.72 -52.18
N HIS A 202 56.92 6.83 -53.16
CA HIS A 202 55.95 5.73 -53.22
C HIS A 202 56.28 4.55 -52.30
N ASP A 203 57.53 4.46 -51.82
CA ASP A 203 58.00 3.42 -50.88
C ASP A 203 57.81 3.83 -49.42
N LEU A 204 57.51 5.12 -49.20
CA LEU A 204 57.25 5.66 -47.88
C LEU A 204 55.87 5.23 -47.38
N CYS A 205 55.77 5.04 -46.07
CA CYS A 205 54.48 4.82 -45.43
C CYS A 205 53.59 6.04 -45.63
N TYR A 206 52.51 5.88 -46.40
CA TYR A 206 51.60 6.98 -46.73
C TYR A 206 50.95 7.60 -45.47
N MET A 207 50.72 6.82 -44.41
CA MET A 207 50.08 7.30 -43.17
C MET A 207 50.94 8.25 -42.33
N CYS A 208 52.27 8.20 -42.47
CA CYS A 208 53.19 9.06 -41.71
C CYS A 208 54.17 9.81 -42.61
N HIS A 209 54.01 9.68 -43.93
CA HIS A 209 54.89 10.19 -44.98
C HIS A 209 56.38 9.97 -44.67
N GLY A 210 56.74 8.72 -44.34
CA GLY A 210 58.15 8.39 -44.07
C GLY A 210 58.65 8.69 -42.66
N ARG A 211 57.88 9.34 -41.79
CA ARG A 211 58.34 9.76 -40.44
C ARG A 211 58.37 8.66 -39.38
N GLY A 212 57.61 7.58 -39.56
CA GLY A 212 57.50 6.48 -38.58
C GLY A 212 56.66 6.78 -37.33
N ILE A 213 56.38 8.04 -37.05
CA ILE A 213 55.61 8.51 -35.88
C ILE A 213 54.47 9.43 -36.32
N LYS A 214 53.45 9.58 -35.47
CA LYS A 214 52.32 10.51 -35.63
C LYS A 214 52.18 11.36 -34.38
N GLU A 215 51.55 12.52 -34.48
CA GLU A 215 51.21 13.31 -33.30
C GLU A 215 50.26 12.52 -32.38
N CYS A 216 50.49 12.59 -31.08
CA CYS A 216 49.64 11.93 -30.12
C CYS A 216 48.29 12.64 -30.10
N HIS A 217 47.24 11.93 -30.53
CA HIS A 217 45.88 12.48 -30.60
C HIS A 217 45.41 13.02 -29.24
N GLN A 218 45.83 12.36 -28.15
CA GLN A 218 45.35 12.65 -26.80
C GLN A 218 45.93 13.96 -26.26
N CYS A 219 47.16 14.34 -26.61
CA CYS A 219 47.81 15.59 -26.18
C CYS A 219 48.08 16.59 -27.32
N LYS A 220 47.60 16.30 -28.54
CA LYS A 220 47.78 17.12 -29.74
C LYS A 220 49.24 17.56 -29.96
N GLY A 221 50.19 16.63 -29.80
CA GLY A 221 51.62 16.93 -29.97
C GLY A 221 52.34 17.50 -28.73
N GLY A 222 51.62 18.03 -27.74
CA GLY A 222 52.23 18.77 -26.63
C GLY A 222 52.96 17.93 -25.57
N GLY A 223 52.76 16.61 -25.55
CA GLY A 223 53.41 15.67 -24.61
C GLY A 223 52.96 15.79 -23.14
N LYS A 224 52.40 16.93 -22.76
CA LYS A 224 51.86 17.23 -21.43
C LYS A 224 50.37 17.52 -21.52
N LYS A 225 49.67 17.35 -20.40
CA LYS A 225 48.26 17.67 -20.22
C LYS A 225 48.08 18.51 -18.95
N PRO A 226 47.05 19.35 -18.87
CA PRO A 226 46.72 20.00 -17.60
C PRO A 226 46.48 18.92 -16.53
N CYS A 227 47.03 19.15 -15.35
CA CYS A 227 46.80 18.27 -14.21
C CYS A 227 45.31 18.29 -13.86
N THR A 228 44.70 17.12 -13.74
CA THR A 228 43.26 16.99 -13.43
C THR A 228 42.93 17.36 -11.99
N SER A 229 43.88 17.19 -11.06
CA SER A 229 43.66 17.50 -9.64
C SER A 229 43.61 19.00 -9.35
N CYS A 230 44.35 19.83 -10.12
CA CYS A 230 44.36 21.28 -9.97
C CYS A 230 43.88 22.03 -11.22
N SER A 231 43.29 21.32 -12.18
CA SER A 231 42.82 21.88 -13.46
C SER A 231 43.82 22.79 -14.19
N GLY A 232 45.12 22.50 -14.10
CA GLY A 232 46.17 23.29 -14.75
C GLY A 232 46.87 24.35 -13.89
N THR A 233 46.35 24.69 -12.71
CA THR A 233 46.84 25.87 -11.95
C THR A 233 48.08 25.63 -11.09
N GLY A 234 48.44 24.37 -10.85
CA GLY A 234 49.53 23.99 -9.93
C GLY A 234 49.18 24.13 -8.45
N SER A 235 47.99 24.62 -8.11
CA SER A 235 47.55 24.86 -6.74
C SER A 235 46.16 24.27 -6.49
N ILE A 236 45.96 23.74 -5.30
CA ILE A 236 44.68 23.20 -4.84
C ILE A 236 44.20 23.99 -3.63
N LYS A 237 42.89 24.16 -3.49
CA LYS A 237 42.25 24.75 -2.31
C LYS A 237 41.66 23.62 -1.48
N ASN A 238 42.18 23.46 -0.27
CA ASN A 238 41.60 22.57 0.73
C ASN A 238 40.67 23.38 1.63
N TYR A 239 39.50 22.83 1.94
CA TYR A 239 38.55 23.48 2.82
C TYR A 239 37.72 22.45 3.59
N THR A 240 37.12 22.90 4.68
CA THR A 240 36.22 22.07 5.47
C THR A 240 34.82 22.16 4.88
N ARG A 241 34.28 21.03 4.42
CA ARG A 241 32.93 20.93 3.88
C ARG A 241 31.97 20.51 4.99
N ILE A 242 30.91 21.28 5.17
CA ILE A 242 29.87 21.00 6.15
C ILE A 242 28.60 20.59 5.41
N LYS A 243 28.04 19.47 5.86
CA LYS A 243 26.77 18.94 5.37
C LYS A 243 25.79 18.91 6.52
N VAL A 244 24.75 19.74 6.40
CA VAL A 244 23.69 19.90 7.38
C VAL A 244 22.48 19.11 6.91
N TYR A 245 21.98 18.23 7.76
CA TYR A 245 20.82 17.41 7.55
C TYR A 245 19.69 17.95 8.40
N PHE A 246 18.64 18.40 7.73
CA PHE A 246 17.39 18.69 8.39
C PHE A 246 16.43 17.53 8.17
N LYS A 247 15.89 16.97 9.26
CA LYS A 247 14.96 15.85 9.21
C LYS A 247 13.74 16.10 10.07
N ASN A 248 12.56 15.81 9.51
CA ASN A 248 11.31 15.79 10.24
C ASN A 248 11.02 14.37 10.77
N SER A 249 11.01 14.23 12.09
CA SER A 249 10.56 13.00 12.75
C SER A 249 9.12 13.19 13.19
N ARG A 250 8.18 12.54 12.50
CA ARG A 250 6.74 12.57 12.78
C ARG A 250 6.33 11.29 13.51
N SER A 251 5.69 11.42 14.66
CA SER A 251 5.01 10.33 15.36
C SER A 251 3.54 10.68 15.54
N GLU A 252 2.67 9.72 15.27
CA GLU A 252 1.22 9.90 15.39
C GLU A 252 0.59 8.77 16.20
N HIS A 253 -0.50 9.09 16.88
CA HIS A 253 -1.27 8.14 17.66
C HIS A 253 -2.75 8.51 17.64
N TYR A 254 -3.60 7.51 17.51
CA TYR A 254 -5.04 7.67 17.64
C TYR A 254 -5.48 7.14 19.00
N THR A 255 -6.24 7.94 19.74
CA THR A 255 -6.83 7.48 20.99
C THR A 255 -7.77 6.30 20.77
N THR A 256 -7.93 5.43 21.77
CA THR A 256 -8.77 4.24 21.68
C THR A 256 -10.19 4.58 21.24
N CYS A 257 -10.64 3.90 20.19
CA CYS A 257 -12.01 3.93 19.72
C CYS A 257 -12.37 2.57 19.09
N GLU A 258 -13.63 2.39 18.73
CA GLU A 258 -14.13 1.14 18.13
C GLU A 258 -13.70 0.97 16.65
N VAL A 259 -13.13 2.02 16.06
CA VAL A 259 -12.75 2.06 14.65
C VAL A 259 -11.32 1.54 14.48
N PRO A 260 -11.07 0.58 13.57
CA PRO A 260 -9.72 0.12 13.26
C PRO A 260 -8.81 1.26 12.80
N GLU A 261 -7.61 1.34 13.36
CA GLU A 261 -6.61 2.39 13.09
C GLU A 261 -6.32 2.61 11.59
N LYS A 262 -6.36 1.54 10.79
CA LYS A 262 -6.15 1.60 9.33
C LYS A 262 -7.15 2.52 8.62
N LEU A 263 -8.38 2.63 9.13
CA LEU A 263 -9.40 3.50 8.57
C LEU A 263 -9.23 4.95 9.03
N LEU A 264 -8.60 5.17 10.19
CA LEU A 264 -8.33 6.50 10.74
C LEU A 264 -7.20 7.22 9.99
N LEU A 265 -6.23 6.47 9.43
CA LEU A 265 -5.11 7.02 8.64
C LEU A 265 -5.55 7.82 7.40
N GLY A 266 -6.72 7.51 6.84
CA GLY A 266 -7.28 8.19 5.67
C GLY A 266 -8.41 9.18 5.99
N ALA A 267 -8.74 9.36 7.27
CA ALA A 267 -9.84 10.23 7.69
C ALA A 267 -9.37 11.68 7.79
N GLU A 268 -10.15 12.61 7.23
CA GLU A 268 -9.92 14.04 7.42
C GLU A 268 -10.43 14.46 8.80
N GLY A 269 -9.55 15.07 9.60
CA GLY A 269 -9.86 15.50 10.95
C GLY A 269 -10.02 17.02 11.06
N LYS A 270 -10.76 17.46 12.08
CA LYS A 270 -10.85 18.89 12.45
C LYS A 270 -9.75 19.24 13.45
N LEU A 271 -9.03 20.32 13.19
CA LEU A 271 -7.98 20.83 14.09
C LEU A 271 -8.58 21.30 15.43
N ILE A 272 -8.08 20.73 16.53
CA ILE A 272 -8.46 21.08 17.91
C ILE A 272 -7.43 22.03 18.51
N PHE A 273 -6.15 21.72 18.28
CA PHE A 273 -5.02 22.40 18.89
C PHE A 273 -3.80 22.29 17.97
N ASP A 274 -3.05 23.37 17.94
CA ASP A 274 -1.86 23.58 17.11
C ASP A 274 -0.89 24.43 17.92
N GLU A 275 0.29 23.87 18.21
CA GLU A 275 1.37 24.56 18.89
C GLU A 275 2.70 24.27 18.20
N GLU A 276 3.41 25.34 17.84
CA GLU A 276 4.73 25.29 17.27
C GLU A 276 5.71 26.07 18.17
N ALA A 277 6.75 25.38 18.65
CA ALA A 277 7.78 25.97 19.53
C ALA A 277 9.13 25.23 19.37
N ASP A 278 10.23 25.84 19.82
CA ASP A 278 11.56 25.19 19.79
C ASP A 278 11.55 23.85 20.56
N TYR A 279 10.85 23.83 21.69
CA TYR A 279 10.56 22.64 22.49
C TYR A 279 9.12 22.72 23.00
N VAL A 280 8.32 21.70 22.71
CA VAL A 280 6.94 21.59 23.20
C VAL A 280 6.92 20.75 24.47
N ALA A 281 6.28 21.27 25.52
CA ALA A 281 6.13 20.57 26.78
C ALA A 281 5.07 19.45 26.68
N PRO A 282 5.26 18.30 27.35
CA PRO A 282 4.25 17.26 27.39
C PRO A 282 2.95 17.75 28.02
N ILE A 283 1.82 17.35 27.44
CA ILE A 283 0.50 17.68 27.97
C ILE A 283 0.20 16.82 29.19
N SER A 284 -0.32 17.45 30.24
CA SER A 284 -0.56 16.83 31.54
C SER A 284 -1.98 17.00 32.09
N LYS A 285 -2.80 17.86 31.48
CA LYS A 285 -4.14 18.25 31.99
C LYS A 285 -5.27 18.08 30.98
N TYR A 286 -5.07 17.30 29.93
CA TYR A 286 -6.13 17.03 28.97
C TYR A 286 -7.17 16.08 29.58
N PRO A 287 -8.49 16.25 29.31
CA PRO A 287 -9.54 15.41 29.89
C PRO A 287 -9.39 13.90 29.63
N GLN A 288 -8.77 13.53 28.51
CA GLN A 288 -8.51 12.13 28.16
C GLN A 288 -7.09 11.74 28.57
N GLU A 289 -6.97 10.77 29.50
CA GLU A 289 -5.67 10.38 30.08
C GLU A 289 -4.68 9.80 29.07
N ASP A 290 -5.17 9.12 28.03
CA ASP A 290 -4.34 8.55 26.96
C ASP A 290 -3.50 9.61 26.26
N VAL A 291 -4.09 10.78 26.00
CA VAL A 291 -3.38 11.92 25.41
C VAL A 291 -2.23 12.37 26.31
N ASN A 292 -2.46 12.48 27.62
CA ASN A 292 -1.43 12.90 28.58
C ASN A 292 -0.29 11.85 28.69
N LYS A 293 -0.62 10.57 28.54
CA LYS A 293 0.37 9.48 28.56
C LYS A 293 1.21 9.46 27.29
N ILE A 294 0.56 9.51 26.12
CA ILE A 294 1.23 9.47 24.81
C ILE A 294 2.03 10.74 24.56
N SER A 295 1.53 11.91 24.98
CA SER A 295 2.28 13.16 24.87
C SER A 295 3.63 13.08 25.60
N ARG A 296 3.63 12.60 26.85
CA ARG A 296 4.87 12.34 27.60
C ARG A 296 5.78 11.35 26.89
N GLN A 297 5.22 10.22 26.47
CA GLN A 297 5.98 9.18 25.79
C GLN A 297 6.63 9.67 24.49
N PHE A 298 5.91 10.41 23.64
CA PHE A 298 6.43 10.91 22.37
C PHE A 298 7.48 11.99 22.57
N CYS A 299 7.26 12.94 23.50
CA CYS A 299 8.28 13.92 23.86
C CYS A 299 9.57 13.25 24.35
N GLU A 300 9.47 12.27 25.26
CA GLU A 300 10.63 11.51 25.76
C GLU A 300 11.33 10.74 24.62
N GLN A 301 10.58 10.02 23.78
CA GLN A 301 11.15 9.26 22.67
C GLN A 301 11.86 10.15 21.65
N HIS A 302 11.28 11.31 21.31
CA HIS A 302 11.87 12.24 20.35
C HIS A 302 13.15 12.85 20.91
N LEU A 303 13.16 13.27 22.18
CA LEU A 303 14.36 13.76 22.84
C LEU A 303 15.43 12.68 22.92
N GLN A 304 15.06 11.45 23.30
CA GLN A 304 15.99 10.31 23.40
C GLN A 304 16.66 9.99 22.04
N LYS A 305 15.89 10.00 20.95
CA LYS A 305 16.42 9.80 19.59
C LYS A 305 17.45 10.88 19.19
N CYS A 306 17.32 12.09 19.74
CA CYS A 306 18.21 13.20 19.41
C CYS A 306 19.47 13.26 20.29
N MET A 307 19.44 12.66 21.49
CA MET A 307 20.53 12.75 22.46
C MET A 307 21.89 12.36 21.84
N GLY A 308 22.79 13.34 21.73
CA GLY A 308 24.15 13.14 21.23
C GLY A 308 24.28 12.96 19.71
N VAL A 309 23.19 13.00 18.95
CA VAL A 309 23.19 12.75 17.49
C VAL A 309 22.75 13.98 16.70
N CYS A 310 21.71 14.68 17.16
CA CYS A 310 21.16 15.85 16.48
C CYS A 310 20.58 16.86 17.49
N ARG A 311 20.37 18.09 17.02
CA ARG A 311 19.72 19.15 17.78
C ARG A 311 18.27 19.26 17.32
N VAL A 312 17.31 19.32 18.25
CA VAL A 312 15.93 19.71 17.92
C VAL A 312 15.92 21.22 17.69
N ILE A 313 15.43 21.64 16.53
CA ILE A 313 15.33 23.06 16.17
C ILE A 313 13.89 23.56 16.21
N ARG A 314 12.91 22.67 16.03
CA ARG A 314 11.50 23.01 16.19
C ARG A 314 10.65 21.78 16.43
N MET A 315 9.61 21.92 17.22
CA MET A 315 8.58 20.92 17.43
C MET A 315 7.23 21.51 17.07
N HIS A 316 6.37 20.67 16.50
CA HIS A 316 5.01 21.02 16.13
C HIS A 316 4.07 19.93 16.63
N LEU A 317 3.12 20.36 17.43
CA LEU A 317 2.16 19.53 18.11
C LEU A 317 0.77 19.83 17.55
N LEU A 318 0.13 18.80 17.01
CA LEU A 318 -1.19 18.89 16.41
C LEU A 318 -2.15 17.91 17.06
N PHE A 319 -3.38 18.39 17.27
CA PHE A 319 -4.53 17.57 17.60
C PHE A 319 -5.60 17.67 16.54
N LEU A 320 -5.98 16.53 15.98
CA LEU A 320 -7.10 16.45 15.05
C LEU A 320 -8.18 15.55 15.66
N THR A 321 -9.44 15.97 15.66
CA THR A 321 -10.54 15.02 15.88
C THR A 321 -10.80 14.28 14.59
N ALA A 322 -10.65 12.96 14.59
CA ALA A 322 -11.32 12.08 13.65
C ALA A 322 -12.70 11.73 14.25
N ALA A 323 -13.75 12.39 13.78
CA ALA A 323 -15.12 11.98 14.10
C ALA A 323 -15.50 10.85 13.13
N THR A 324 -15.80 9.68 13.67
CA THR A 324 -16.32 8.56 12.89
C THR A 324 -17.75 8.29 13.31
N LEU A 325 -18.64 8.25 12.31
CA LEU A 325 -20.00 7.80 12.50
C LEU A 325 -19.98 6.27 12.52
N ILE A 326 -20.20 5.70 13.70
CA ILE A 326 -20.51 4.28 13.84
C ILE A 326 -21.98 4.15 13.52
N VAL A 327 -22.23 3.81 12.27
CA VAL A 327 -23.55 3.38 11.85
C VAL A 327 -23.68 1.96 12.33
N ASN A 328 -24.47 1.75 13.39
CA ASN A 328 -25.04 0.45 13.66
C ASN A 328 -26.04 0.21 12.53
N ILE A 329 -25.51 -0.25 11.39
CA ILE A 329 -26.29 -1.00 10.42
C ILE A 329 -26.81 -2.14 11.28
N GLY A 330 -28.12 -2.26 11.39
CA GLY A 330 -28.74 -3.31 12.18
C GLY A 330 -27.89 -4.56 11.97
N LYS A 331 -27.41 -5.14 13.08
CA LYS A 331 -27.08 -6.55 13.13
C LYS A 331 -28.10 -7.20 12.18
N ILE A 332 -27.70 -8.16 11.33
CA ILE A 332 -28.71 -9.12 10.89
C ILE A 332 -29.16 -9.71 12.24
N GLY A 333 -30.21 -9.09 12.77
CA GLY A 333 -30.60 -9.21 14.14
C GLY A 333 -31.02 -10.62 14.19
N SER A 334 -30.44 -11.37 15.11
CA SER A 334 -31.00 -12.66 15.45
C SER A 334 -32.51 -12.45 15.55
N ILE A 335 -33.29 -13.13 14.71
CA ILE A 335 -34.71 -12.87 14.54
C ILE A 335 -35.32 -13.11 15.91
N PHE A 336 -35.72 -12.03 16.57
CA PHE A 336 -36.19 -12.10 17.94
C PHE A 336 -37.71 -12.31 17.93
N ILE A 337 -38.15 -13.46 18.41
CA ILE A 337 -39.57 -13.73 18.57
C ILE A 337 -40.07 -12.98 19.80
N ASN A 338 -40.76 -11.87 19.56
CA ASN A 338 -41.28 -11.06 20.64
C ASN A 338 -42.57 -11.69 21.20
N GLY A 339 -42.45 -12.36 22.35
CA GLY A 339 -43.57 -12.92 23.11
C GLY A 339 -44.40 -11.90 23.89
N THR A 340 -44.02 -10.61 23.88
CA THR A 340 -44.79 -9.56 24.54
C THR A 340 -46.13 -9.38 23.83
N GLY A 341 -47.23 -9.46 24.59
CA GLY A 341 -48.58 -9.36 24.05
C GLY A 341 -49.21 -10.68 23.63
N CYS A 342 -48.57 -11.83 23.90
CA CYS A 342 -49.19 -13.14 23.72
C CYS A 342 -50.48 -13.25 24.57
N GLY A 343 -51.60 -13.58 23.91
CA GLY A 343 -52.93 -13.64 24.51
C GLY A 343 -53.71 -12.32 24.50
N THR A 344 -53.09 -11.20 24.12
CA THR A 344 -53.76 -9.88 24.05
C THR A 344 -53.68 -9.27 22.65
N THR A 345 -52.48 -9.02 22.13
CA THR A 345 -52.22 -8.42 20.80
C THR A 345 -51.58 -9.40 19.82
N LYS A 346 -51.01 -10.49 20.35
CA LYS A 346 -50.45 -11.61 19.59
C LYS A 346 -51.12 -12.91 20.00
N MET A 347 -51.21 -13.82 19.04
CA MET A 347 -51.56 -15.19 19.30
C MET A 347 -50.30 -16.04 19.34
N CYS A 348 -50.09 -16.80 20.40
CA CYS A 348 -48.85 -17.56 20.57
C CYS A 348 -49.13 -19.00 20.97
N LEU A 349 -48.44 -19.93 20.33
CA LEU A 349 -48.43 -21.34 20.68
C LEU A 349 -46.98 -21.76 20.84
N PHE A 350 -46.56 -22.05 22.07
CA PHE A 350 -45.19 -22.42 22.39
C PHE A 350 -45.14 -23.76 23.15
N ARG A 351 -44.11 -24.56 22.85
CA ARG A 351 -43.78 -25.81 23.53
C ARG A 351 -42.32 -25.79 23.99
N PRO A 352 -42.03 -26.12 25.26
CA PRO A 352 -42.97 -26.36 26.36
C PRO A 352 -43.86 -25.14 26.68
N ARG A 353 -45.00 -25.33 27.35
CA ARG A 353 -45.85 -24.18 27.72
C ARG A 353 -45.08 -23.22 28.63
N GLY A 354 -45.01 -21.94 28.24
CA GLY A 354 -44.32 -20.90 29.00
C GLY A 354 -42.82 -20.78 28.75
N CYS A 355 -42.27 -21.51 27.77
CA CYS A 355 -40.89 -21.31 27.32
C CYS A 355 -40.68 -19.92 26.71
N ASP A 356 -39.43 -19.46 26.72
CA ASP A 356 -38.97 -18.30 25.99
C ASP A 356 -38.59 -18.74 24.55
N PRO A 357 -39.24 -18.20 23.52
CA PRO A 357 -38.95 -18.56 22.14
C PRO A 357 -37.51 -18.20 21.72
N ASN A 358 -36.84 -17.32 22.46
CA ASN A 358 -35.46 -16.90 22.24
C ASN A 358 -34.47 -17.60 23.19
N LEU A 359 -34.92 -18.51 24.05
CA LEU A 359 -34.04 -19.33 24.90
C LEU A 359 -34.25 -20.85 24.77
N ASP A 360 -35.47 -21.34 24.99
CA ASP A 360 -35.71 -22.76 25.35
C ASP A 360 -36.97 -23.40 24.72
N CYS A 361 -37.69 -22.69 23.84
CA CYS A 361 -38.77 -23.33 23.08
C CYS A 361 -38.25 -24.33 22.04
N THR A 362 -38.88 -25.50 21.98
CA THR A 362 -38.60 -26.55 20.99
C THR A 362 -39.44 -26.41 19.73
N ILE A 363 -40.66 -25.90 19.86
CA ILE A 363 -41.47 -25.43 18.73
C ILE A 363 -42.35 -24.28 19.19
N GLY A 364 -42.49 -23.27 18.35
CA GLY A 364 -43.25 -22.09 18.68
C GLY A 364 -43.73 -21.32 17.47
N VAL A 365 -44.93 -20.76 17.55
CA VAL A 365 -45.47 -19.83 16.56
C VAL A 365 -46.14 -18.65 17.24
N ALA A 366 -45.95 -17.46 16.69
CA ALA A 366 -46.58 -16.23 17.12
C ALA A 366 -47.15 -15.49 15.91
N LEU A 367 -48.42 -15.08 16.00
CA LEU A 367 -49.12 -14.34 14.95
C LEU A 367 -49.56 -12.98 15.49
N SER A 368 -49.42 -11.94 14.66
CA SER A 368 -49.90 -10.60 14.96
C SER A 368 -50.45 -9.92 13.71
N ILE A 369 -51.44 -9.05 13.86
CA ILE A 369 -51.98 -8.29 12.73
C ILE A 369 -51.21 -6.99 12.62
N VAL A 370 -50.60 -6.77 11.45
CA VAL A 370 -49.73 -5.59 11.18
C VAL A 370 -50.36 -4.61 10.19
N GLY A 371 -51.45 -5.00 9.52
CA GLY A 371 -52.17 -4.15 8.58
C GLY A 371 -53.59 -4.66 8.30
N PRO A 372 -54.37 -3.95 7.47
CA PRO A 372 -55.79 -4.27 7.23
C PRO A 372 -56.01 -5.64 6.55
N ASN A 373 -55.01 -6.15 5.83
CA ASN A 373 -55.02 -7.46 5.19
C ASN A 373 -53.72 -8.25 5.43
N GLN A 374 -52.93 -7.89 6.44
CA GLN A 374 -51.59 -8.44 6.62
C GLN A 374 -51.41 -8.95 8.05
N MET A 375 -50.95 -10.19 8.17
CA MET A 375 -50.53 -10.79 9.43
C MET A 375 -49.03 -11.08 9.38
N ASN A 376 -48.32 -10.75 10.45
CA ASN A 376 -46.95 -11.15 10.68
C ASN A 376 -46.95 -12.50 11.43
N VAL A 377 -46.13 -13.43 10.94
CA VAL A 377 -45.97 -14.79 11.46
C VAL A 377 -44.51 -14.97 11.84
N GLN A 378 -44.26 -15.27 13.11
CA GLN A 378 -42.94 -15.58 13.65
C GLN A 378 -42.94 -17.03 14.16
N MET A 379 -41.94 -17.81 13.79
CA MET A 379 -41.89 -19.25 14.08
C MET A 379 -40.50 -19.66 14.54
N VAL A 380 -40.43 -20.56 15.53
CA VAL A 380 -39.18 -21.16 16.02
C VAL A 380 -39.32 -22.67 16.15
N ALA A 381 -38.29 -23.42 15.75
CA ALA A 381 -38.16 -24.85 16.00
C ALA A 381 -36.73 -25.19 16.42
N ALA A 382 -36.56 -26.15 17.31
CA ALA A 382 -35.24 -26.74 17.57
C ALA A 382 -34.70 -27.42 16.31
N THR A 383 -33.39 -27.31 16.06
CA THR A 383 -32.77 -27.98 14.92
C THR A 383 -32.78 -29.49 15.10
N ILE A 384 -32.96 -30.23 14.01
CA ILE A 384 -32.93 -31.69 14.03
C ILE A 384 -31.49 -32.18 14.18
N VAL A 385 -31.29 -33.12 15.09
CA VAL A 385 -30.00 -33.80 15.31
C VAL A 385 -30.15 -35.28 14.96
N PRO A 386 -29.35 -35.83 14.03
CA PRO A 386 -28.29 -35.17 13.25
C PRO A 386 -28.82 -34.14 12.22
N PRO A 387 -28.00 -33.17 11.79
CA PRO A 387 -28.43 -32.10 10.89
C PRO A 387 -28.92 -32.66 9.55
N VAL A 388 -30.09 -32.18 9.11
CA VAL A 388 -30.73 -32.53 7.84
C VAL A 388 -30.42 -31.47 6.78
N GLN A 389 -30.54 -31.81 5.49
CA GLN A 389 -30.26 -30.86 4.40
C GLN A 389 -31.19 -29.66 4.39
N GLN A 390 -32.49 -29.89 4.61
CA GLN A 390 -33.50 -28.86 4.74
C GLN A 390 -34.40 -29.20 5.93
N GLN A 391 -34.74 -28.20 6.74
CA GLN A 391 -35.69 -28.32 7.84
C GLN A 391 -36.83 -27.33 7.63
N TYR A 392 -38.06 -27.76 7.90
CA TYR A 392 -39.24 -26.90 7.85
C TYR A 392 -39.80 -26.62 9.23
N ILE A 393 -40.44 -25.47 9.38
CA ILE A 393 -41.45 -25.19 10.40
C ILE A 393 -42.71 -24.69 9.72
N ALA A 394 -43.86 -25.24 10.11
CA ALA A 394 -45.14 -24.96 9.47
C ALA A 394 -46.18 -24.54 10.50
N ILE A 395 -47.05 -23.61 10.08
CA ILE A 395 -48.28 -23.24 10.76
C ILE A 395 -49.47 -23.64 9.89
N ALA A 396 -50.48 -24.28 10.48
CA ALA A 396 -51.70 -24.67 9.80
C ALA A 396 -52.94 -24.03 10.41
N PHE A 397 -53.91 -23.72 9.55
CA PHE A 397 -55.24 -23.21 9.87
C PHE A 397 -56.26 -24.31 9.57
N SER A 398 -56.96 -24.78 10.59
CA SER A 398 -57.90 -25.90 10.50
C SER A 398 -59.26 -25.58 11.12
N HIS A 399 -60.31 -26.23 10.64
CA HIS A 399 -61.64 -26.13 11.24
C HIS A 399 -61.85 -27.08 12.42
N ASP A 400 -60.92 -28.03 12.63
CA ASP A 400 -60.95 -28.94 13.78
C ASP A 400 -59.56 -29.09 14.42
N LYS A 401 -59.42 -30.02 15.37
CA LYS A 401 -58.17 -30.25 16.11
C LYS A 401 -57.30 -31.36 15.49
N LEU A 402 -57.61 -31.81 14.28
CA LEU A 402 -56.98 -32.95 13.62
C LEU A 402 -56.41 -32.53 12.27
N MET A 403 -55.14 -32.87 12.01
CA MET A 403 -54.56 -32.74 10.67
C MET A 403 -55.42 -33.50 9.64
N GLY A 404 -55.81 -32.85 8.55
CA GLY A 404 -56.77 -33.44 7.62
C GLY A 404 -57.13 -32.57 6.44
N ASN A 405 -57.64 -31.39 6.73
CA ASN A 405 -58.16 -30.44 5.76
C ASN A 405 -57.76 -29.07 6.26
N ASP A 406 -56.51 -28.71 5.97
CA ASP A 406 -55.85 -27.56 6.61
C ASP A 406 -55.09 -26.77 5.56
N SER A 407 -55.20 -25.44 5.62
CA SER A 407 -54.32 -24.54 4.88
C SER A 407 -53.05 -24.31 5.69
N VAL A 408 -51.88 -24.46 5.07
CA VAL A 408 -50.58 -24.49 5.73
C VAL A 408 -49.66 -23.45 5.13
N SER A 409 -48.94 -22.72 5.98
CA SER A 409 -47.81 -21.91 5.59
C SER A 409 -46.55 -22.52 6.20
N GLU A 410 -45.62 -22.95 5.36
CA GLU A 410 -44.38 -23.60 5.78
C GLU A 410 -43.17 -22.75 5.40
N CYS A 411 -42.22 -22.64 6.32
CA CYS A 411 -40.93 -22.00 6.09
C CYS A 411 -39.83 -23.06 6.13
N VAL A 412 -39.04 -23.13 5.07
CA VAL A 412 -37.97 -24.10 4.85
C VAL A 412 -36.63 -23.36 4.86
N ILE A 413 -35.67 -23.89 5.62
CA ILE A 413 -34.29 -23.36 5.65
C ILE A 413 -33.31 -24.49 5.32
N SER A 414 -32.35 -24.17 4.45
CA SER A 414 -31.25 -25.07 4.08
C SER A 414 -30.11 -25.02 5.09
N ASN A 415 -29.51 -26.18 5.38
CA ASN A 415 -28.32 -26.27 6.24
C ASN A 415 -27.04 -25.69 5.60
N MET A 416 -27.07 -25.34 4.31
CA MET A 416 -25.95 -24.66 3.65
C MET A 416 -25.75 -23.22 4.17
N GLY A 417 -26.69 -22.68 4.93
CA GLY A 417 -26.65 -21.30 5.41
C GLY A 417 -25.46 -20.95 6.31
N GLU A 418 -24.79 -21.94 6.92
CA GLU A 418 -23.56 -21.74 7.70
C GLU A 418 -22.38 -21.25 6.83
N PHE A 419 -22.40 -21.52 5.51
CA PHE A 419 -21.33 -21.15 4.57
C PHE A 419 -21.70 -20.00 3.61
N VAL A 420 -22.99 -19.84 3.28
CA VAL A 420 -23.46 -18.89 2.26
C VAL A 420 -24.55 -17.91 2.74
N GLY A 421 -24.96 -17.99 4.01
CA GLY A 421 -26.08 -17.23 4.57
C GLY A 421 -27.38 -18.03 4.54
N TYR A 422 -28.20 -17.91 5.59
CA TYR A 422 -29.52 -18.56 5.64
C TYR A 422 -30.49 -17.82 4.71
N GLU A 423 -30.87 -18.47 3.61
CA GLU A 423 -31.95 -18.00 2.74
C GLU A 423 -33.20 -18.86 3.03
N PRO A 424 -34.18 -18.34 3.79
CA PRO A 424 -35.44 -19.05 4.00
C PRO A 424 -36.31 -19.01 2.74
N GLU A 425 -37.12 -20.03 2.56
CA GLU A 425 -38.18 -20.10 1.55
C GLU A 425 -39.51 -20.36 2.25
N VAL A 426 -40.54 -19.58 1.90
CA VAL A 426 -41.90 -19.78 2.43
C VAL A 426 -42.80 -20.31 1.32
N TYR A 427 -43.56 -21.34 1.64
CA TYR A 427 -44.53 -21.96 0.76
C TYR A 427 -45.92 -21.96 1.39
N LEU A 428 -46.92 -21.85 0.53
CA LEU A 428 -48.28 -22.22 0.87
C LEU A 428 -48.45 -23.71 0.52
N SER A 429 -48.94 -24.51 1.46
CA SER A 429 -49.23 -25.93 1.26
C SER A 429 -50.61 -26.28 1.81
N TYR A 430 -51.11 -27.46 1.48
CA TYR A 430 -52.44 -27.91 1.87
C TYR A 430 -52.39 -29.36 2.33
N ASN A 431 -52.99 -29.62 3.49
CA ASN A 431 -53.10 -30.97 4.02
C ASN A 431 -54.35 -31.67 3.49
N LYS A 432 -54.18 -32.88 2.97
CA LYS A 432 -55.26 -33.80 2.61
C LYS A 432 -55.08 -35.12 3.36
N GLY A 433 -55.93 -35.36 4.36
CA GLY A 433 -55.79 -36.47 5.29
C GLY A 433 -54.51 -36.33 6.12
N LYS A 434 -53.53 -37.20 5.90
CA LYS A 434 -52.23 -37.17 6.60
C LYS A 434 -51.05 -36.86 5.68
N SER A 435 -51.34 -36.34 4.49
CA SER A 435 -50.38 -35.94 3.48
C SER A 435 -50.45 -34.42 3.26
N ASN A 436 -49.34 -33.83 2.87
CA ASN A 436 -49.20 -32.41 2.56
C ASN A 436 -48.75 -32.26 1.10
N ASP A 437 -49.37 -31.33 0.37
CA ASP A 437 -48.98 -30.95 -0.99
C ASP A 437 -48.78 -29.43 -1.07
N ARG A 438 -47.67 -28.97 -1.68
CA ARG A 438 -47.42 -27.54 -1.91
C ARG A 438 -48.34 -26.98 -2.99
N VAL A 439 -48.84 -25.77 -2.77
CA VAL A 439 -49.64 -25.01 -3.73
C VAL A 439 -48.68 -24.17 -4.59
N PHE A 440 -48.66 -24.41 -5.90
CA PHE A 440 -47.81 -23.65 -6.82
C PHE A 440 -48.30 -22.21 -6.94
N LEU A 441 -47.45 -21.27 -6.55
CA LEU A 441 -47.60 -19.83 -6.76
C LEU A 441 -46.51 -19.38 -7.75
N ASN A 442 -46.87 -18.59 -8.76
CA ASN A 442 -45.87 -17.92 -9.59
C ASN A 442 -45.20 -16.76 -8.83
N ASP A 443 -44.13 -16.17 -9.38
CA ASP A 443 -43.36 -15.12 -8.72
C ASP A 443 -44.20 -13.90 -8.28
N ASP A 444 -45.17 -13.49 -9.10
CA ASP A 444 -46.05 -12.36 -8.79
C ASP A 444 -47.06 -12.72 -7.68
N GLU A 445 -47.65 -13.91 -7.75
CA GLU A 445 -48.56 -14.43 -6.72
C GLU A 445 -47.84 -14.65 -5.39
N HIS A 446 -46.59 -15.11 -5.43
CA HIS A 446 -45.75 -15.32 -4.25
C HIS A 446 -45.41 -13.99 -3.57
N ALA A 447 -44.96 -12.99 -4.34
CA ALA A 447 -44.64 -11.66 -3.84
C ALA A 447 -45.87 -10.89 -3.32
N GLU A 448 -47.06 -11.17 -3.87
CA GLU A 448 -48.32 -10.61 -3.37
C GLU A 448 -48.76 -11.30 -2.07
N MET A 449 -48.59 -12.62 -1.97
CA MET A 449 -48.99 -13.42 -0.80
C MET A 449 -48.06 -13.22 0.41
N PHE A 450 -46.74 -13.19 0.19
CA PHE A 450 -45.72 -13.15 1.23
C PHE A 450 -44.76 -11.96 1.07
N THR A 451 -44.50 -11.26 2.17
CA THR A 451 -43.55 -10.13 2.22
C THR A 451 -42.72 -10.18 3.51
N ASN A 452 -41.64 -9.39 3.59
CA ASN A 452 -40.78 -9.30 4.78
C ASN A 452 -40.25 -10.66 5.28
N LEU A 453 -39.90 -11.55 4.35
CA LEU A 453 -39.36 -12.88 4.68
C LEU A 453 -37.93 -12.76 5.23
N ALA A 454 -37.71 -13.34 6.40
CA ALA A 454 -36.44 -13.46 7.07
C ALA A 454 -36.35 -14.81 7.80
N GLY A 455 -35.16 -15.38 7.90
CA GLY A 455 -34.96 -16.68 8.53
C GLY A 455 -33.50 -16.94 8.81
N GLU A 456 -33.23 -17.68 9.88
CA GLU A 456 -31.88 -17.99 10.32
C GLU A 456 -31.87 -19.22 11.24
N VAL A 457 -30.66 -19.72 11.53
CA VAL A 457 -30.45 -20.71 12.59
C VAL A 457 -29.57 -20.07 13.68
N VAL A 458 -30.12 -19.94 14.89
CA VAL A 458 -29.46 -19.34 16.06
C VAL A 458 -29.58 -20.29 17.25
N ASP A 459 -28.46 -20.56 17.94
CA ASP A 459 -28.41 -21.42 19.13
C ASP A 459 -29.16 -22.77 18.97
N ASN A 460 -28.88 -23.50 17.89
CA ASN A 460 -29.56 -24.76 17.54
C ASN A 460 -31.09 -24.63 17.37
N ARG A 461 -31.56 -23.48 16.91
CA ARG A 461 -32.97 -23.26 16.59
C ARG A 461 -33.13 -22.56 15.26
N LEU A 462 -34.03 -23.08 14.45
CA LEU A 462 -34.50 -22.46 13.23
C LEU A 462 -35.53 -21.39 13.60
N VAL A 463 -35.29 -20.15 13.18
CA VAL A 463 -36.22 -19.04 13.34
C VAL A 463 -36.62 -18.52 11.97
N CYS A 464 -37.92 -18.26 11.78
CA CYS A 464 -38.45 -17.73 10.55
C CYS A 464 -39.53 -16.67 10.82
N GLU A 465 -39.49 -15.57 10.07
CA GLU A 465 -40.43 -14.48 10.12
C GLU A 465 -40.89 -14.10 8.72
N PHE A 466 -42.18 -13.92 8.53
CA PHE A 466 -42.74 -13.36 7.29
C PHE A 466 -44.08 -12.69 7.53
N THR A 467 -44.50 -11.89 6.57
CA THR A 467 -45.84 -11.28 6.51
C THR A 467 -46.67 -11.99 5.44
N GLN A 468 -47.88 -12.42 5.78
CA GLN A 468 -48.81 -13.13 4.91
C GLN A 468 -50.14 -12.37 4.79
N GLN A 469 -50.78 -12.44 3.61
CA GLN A 469 -52.13 -11.91 3.44
C GLN A 469 -53.20 -12.74 4.19
N VAL A 470 -54.08 -12.08 4.93
CA VAL A 470 -55.21 -12.73 5.63
C VAL A 470 -56.32 -13.09 4.65
N MET A 471 -56.59 -12.21 3.69
CA MET A 471 -57.54 -12.39 2.59
C MET A 471 -56.74 -12.32 1.28
N PRO A 472 -56.23 -13.46 0.78
CA PRO A 472 -55.34 -13.47 -0.38
C PRO A 472 -56.00 -12.83 -1.63
N GLN A 473 -55.25 -11.97 -2.32
CA GLN A 473 -55.67 -11.30 -3.58
C GLN A 473 -55.17 -12.05 -4.83
N ILE A 474 -54.90 -13.35 -4.70
CA ILE A 474 -54.40 -14.24 -5.76
C ILE A 474 -55.49 -15.25 -6.18
N ASP A 475 -55.23 -16.02 -7.25
CA ASP A 475 -56.13 -17.11 -7.64
C ASP A 475 -56.30 -18.12 -6.50
N ASN A 476 -57.52 -18.63 -6.31
CA ASN A 476 -57.85 -19.56 -5.22
C ASN A 476 -57.27 -20.97 -5.46
N LYS A 477 -56.62 -21.22 -6.61
CA LYS A 477 -56.00 -22.51 -6.98
C LYS A 477 -56.94 -23.68 -6.69
N ASN A 478 -58.17 -23.63 -7.20
CA ASN A 478 -59.24 -24.62 -6.97
C ASN A 478 -59.66 -24.83 -5.50
N GLY A 479 -59.56 -23.80 -4.66
CA GLY A 479 -59.98 -23.86 -3.25
C GLY A 479 -58.85 -24.22 -2.26
N LEU A 480 -57.61 -24.28 -2.74
CA LEU A 480 -56.44 -24.58 -1.91
C LEU A 480 -55.90 -23.35 -1.18
N VAL A 481 -56.22 -22.13 -1.64
CA VAL A 481 -55.80 -20.87 -1.03
C VAL A 481 -56.92 -20.30 -0.17
N TRP A 482 -56.79 -20.37 1.16
CA TRP A 482 -57.90 -20.04 2.05
C TRP A 482 -57.97 -18.56 2.43
N ASN A 483 -59.21 -18.08 2.61
CA ASN A 483 -59.47 -16.82 3.28
C ASN A 483 -59.44 -17.03 4.80
N LEU A 484 -58.47 -16.40 5.46
CA LEU A 484 -58.22 -16.59 6.89
C LEU A 484 -59.05 -15.65 7.77
N ASN A 485 -60.02 -14.90 7.22
CA ASN A 485 -60.97 -14.09 7.98
C ASN A 485 -62.13 -14.93 8.55
N SER A 486 -61.80 -16.03 9.24
CA SER A 486 -62.77 -16.87 9.94
C SER A 486 -62.07 -17.56 11.13
N PRO A 487 -62.81 -18.13 12.10
CA PRO A 487 -62.20 -18.79 13.25
C PRO A 487 -61.60 -20.16 12.88
N PHE A 488 -60.31 -20.35 13.13
CA PHE A 488 -59.57 -21.59 12.90
C PHE A 488 -58.83 -22.07 14.17
N TYR A 489 -58.68 -23.37 14.33
CA TYR A 489 -57.64 -23.92 15.18
C TYR A 489 -56.28 -23.72 14.51
N LEU A 490 -55.31 -23.30 15.29
CA LEU A 490 -53.92 -23.17 14.84
C LEU A 490 -53.17 -24.45 15.19
N MET A 491 -52.37 -24.94 14.25
CA MET A 491 -51.45 -26.04 14.48
C MET A 491 -50.04 -25.62 14.09
N ALA A 492 -49.02 -26.16 14.75
CA ALA A 492 -47.64 -26.01 14.34
C ALA A 492 -46.89 -27.33 14.39
N ALA A 493 -46.05 -27.56 13.39
CA ALA A 493 -45.22 -28.75 13.24
C ALA A 493 -43.85 -28.40 12.64
N THR A 494 -42.85 -29.23 12.92
CA THR A 494 -41.51 -29.14 12.33
C THR A 494 -41.00 -30.52 11.94
N GLY A 495 -40.15 -30.57 10.93
CA GLY A 495 -39.57 -31.80 10.41
C GLY A 495 -38.53 -31.53 9.33
N SER A 496 -37.93 -32.57 8.78
CA SER A 496 -37.05 -32.45 7.62
C SER A 496 -37.86 -32.17 6.34
N ALA A 497 -37.29 -31.45 5.39
CA ALA A 497 -37.87 -31.19 4.08
C ALA A 497 -37.00 -31.74 2.95
N GLN A 498 -37.61 -31.85 1.78
CA GLN A 498 -36.98 -32.06 0.47
C GLN A 498 -37.38 -30.90 -0.46
N PRO A 499 -36.71 -30.74 -1.62
CA PRO A 499 -36.98 -29.61 -2.51
C PRO A 499 -38.44 -29.43 -2.92
N ASP A 500 -39.20 -30.52 -3.07
CA ASP A 500 -40.58 -30.49 -3.55
C ASP A 500 -41.63 -30.96 -2.51
N GLU A 501 -41.21 -31.43 -1.33
CA GLU A 501 -42.12 -32.00 -0.32
C GLU A 501 -41.58 -31.86 1.12
N VAL A 502 -42.47 -32.05 2.10
CA VAL A 502 -42.11 -32.09 3.53
C VAL A 502 -42.28 -33.51 4.08
N ASN A 503 -41.33 -33.95 4.92
CA ASN A 503 -41.43 -35.25 5.57
C ASN A 503 -42.38 -35.22 6.76
N VAL A 504 -42.81 -36.39 7.21
CA VAL A 504 -43.68 -36.55 8.39
C VAL A 504 -43.01 -35.97 9.65
N HIS A 505 -43.72 -35.12 10.37
CA HIS A 505 -43.29 -34.58 11.65
C HIS A 505 -43.20 -35.68 12.73
N GLU A 506 -42.61 -35.36 13.88
CA GLU A 506 -42.54 -36.28 15.02
C GLU A 506 -43.92 -36.82 15.45
N LEU A 507 -44.02 -38.15 15.64
CA LEU A 507 -45.27 -38.85 15.98
C LEU A 507 -45.32 -39.27 17.46
N ASN A 508 -44.17 -39.28 18.14
CA ASN A 508 -44.12 -39.58 19.56
C ASN A 508 -44.66 -38.41 20.40
N ARG A 509 -45.79 -38.62 21.09
CA ARG A 509 -46.47 -37.59 21.91
C ARG A 509 -45.60 -36.99 23.01
N ASP A 510 -44.65 -37.77 23.51
CA ASP A 510 -43.75 -37.37 24.59
C ASP A 510 -42.53 -36.58 24.09
N SER A 511 -42.31 -36.54 22.78
CA SER A 511 -41.21 -35.77 22.18
C SER A 511 -41.46 -34.27 22.29
N HIS A 512 -40.39 -33.52 22.52
CA HIS A 512 -40.45 -32.05 22.55
C HIS A 512 -40.75 -31.43 21.18
N SER A 513 -40.51 -32.17 20.09
CA SER A 513 -40.81 -31.75 18.71
C SER A 513 -42.19 -32.21 18.23
N PHE A 514 -43.00 -32.84 19.10
CA PHE A 514 -44.36 -33.26 18.73
C PHE A 514 -45.24 -32.02 18.45
N PRO A 515 -46.07 -32.04 17.37
CA PRO A 515 -46.88 -30.91 16.97
C PRO A 515 -47.76 -30.34 18.08
N ILE A 516 -48.06 -29.06 17.96
CA ILE A 516 -48.92 -28.34 18.89
C ILE A 516 -50.19 -27.88 18.18
N THR A 517 -51.31 -27.89 18.91
CA THR A 517 -52.63 -27.44 18.43
C THR A 517 -53.25 -26.52 19.47
N SER A 518 -53.87 -25.43 19.03
CA SER A 518 -54.59 -24.51 19.92
C SER A 518 -55.79 -25.19 20.58
N THR A 519 -56.11 -24.77 21.81
CA THR A 519 -57.29 -25.26 22.52
C THR A 519 -58.58 -24.64 22.02
N GLU A 520 -58.48 -23.41 21.51
CA GLU A 520 -59.58 -22.56 21.05
C GLU A 520 -59.35 -22.12 19.60
N THR A 521 -60.43 -21.73 18.92
CA THR A 521 -60.36 -21.17 17.57
C THR A 521 -60.05 -19.69 17.61
N ILE A 522 -59.33 -19.22 16.59
CA ILE A 522 -58.84 -17.86 16.49
C ILE A 522 -59.19 -17.34 15.11
N ASN A 523 -59.78 -16.14 15.05
CA ASN A 523 -59.94 -15.42 13.80
C ASN A 523 -58.88 -14.30 13.75
N PRO A 524 -57.85 -14.45 12.90
CA PRO A 524 -56.76 -13.47 12.73
C PRO A 524 -57.26 -12.03 12.64
N LYS A 525 -58.31 -11.75 11.86
CA LYS A 525 -58.81 -10.38 11.66
C LYS A 525 -59.51 -9.81 12.90
N SER A 526 -60.32 -10.61 13.58
CA SER A 526 -61.10 -10.15 14.75
C SER A 526 -60.25 -9.91 16.00
N PHE A 527 -59.09 -10.59 16.09
CA PHE A 527 -58.17 -10.43 17.23
C PHE A 527 -57.62 -9.00 17.32
N ALA A 528 -57.57 -8.26 16.21
CA ALA A 528 -57.21 -6.84 16.17
C ALA A 528 -58.31 -5.90 16.73
N ASN A 529 -59.58 -6.29 16.67
CA ASN A 529 -60.71 -5.41 17.01
C ASN A 529 -61.09 -5.39 18.50
N ASN A 530 -60.54 -6.29 19.33
CA ASN A 530 -60.80 -6.26 20.77
C ASN A 530 -60.05 -5.14 21.52
N ASN A 531 -59.23 -4.32 20.84
CA ASN A 531 -58.44 -3.25 21.46
C ASN A 531 -58.49 -1.90 20.70
N LEU A 532 -59.53 -1.66 19.90
CA LEU A 532 -59.80 -0.35 19.28
C LEU A 532 -61.02 0.38 19.86
N ASN A 533 -61.53 -0.07 21.02
CA ASN A 533 -62.57 0.64 21.80
C ASN A 533 -62.04 1.06 23.17
#